data_AF-Q6FJR0-F1
#
_entry.id   AF-Q6FJR0-F1
#
_cell.length_a   1.000
_cell.length_b   1.000
_cell.length_c   1.000
_cell.angle_alpha   90.00
_cell.angle_beta   90.00
_cell.angle_gamma   90.00
#
_symmetry.space_group_name_H-M   'P 1'
#
loop_
_entity.id
_entity.type
_entity.pdbx_description
1 polymer ?
#
loop_
_entity_poly.entity_id
_entity_poly.type
_entity_poly.pdbx_seq_one_letter_code
_entity_poly.pdbx_strand_id
1 'polypeptide(L)'
;MHNELLGRSVDTCSTENDYNGEQNLRILAVFIVMISSGLGAYFPILSSQYSFIRLPNWCFFVAKFFGSGVIIATAFIHLLQPAAEALTDDCLGGTFEDYPWAFGICLMSLFMLFLAEIVAHHFVDKKFNHSHAETDNANALPDIILKDIQISTDDLSEGMLNCAGHQDSLQDSKKIETGVSTNLKRVDDSGFEGQYEYKRESTDETWIDENTLTTGNSEHKFSADYVSKVFVLCVLEFGIIFHSVFVGLSLAVAGSEFKVLFIVITFHQMFEGLGLGTRIAETEWPPSKWYTPWIMAFAFTITSPIAIAIGIGVRHSWVPGSRKALIANGVFDSISSGILIYTGLIELMAHEFIFSNQFKGEHSLRNMLTAYFIMCCGAALMALLGRWA
;
A
#
# COMPACT_ATOMS: atom_id res chain seq x y z
N MET A 1 63.80 7.09 -14.91
CA MET A 1 63.02 6.53 -16.02
C MET A 1 62.62 5.11 -15.61
N HIS A 2 61.33 4.93 -15.33
CA HIS A 2 60.60 3.70 -15.02
C HIS A 2 60.98 2.90 -13.76
N ASN A 3 60.29 3.18 -12.66
CA ASN A 3 59.59 2.14 -11.84
C ASN A 3 58.58 2.78 -10.86
N GLU A 4 57.78 3.74 -11.32
CA GLU A 4 56.59 4.27 -10.63
C GLU A 4 55.32 3.96 -11.45
N LEU A 5 55.16 2.72 -11.91
CA LEU A 5 53.99 2.31 -12.72
C LEU A 5 53.48 0.91 -12.35
N LEU A 6 53.26 0.67 -11.05
CA LEU A 6 52.28 -0.33 -10.59
C LEU A 6 51.59 0.24 -9.35
N GLY A 7 50.69 1.20 -9.57
CA GLY A 7 49.60 1.50 -8.65
C GLY A 7 48.67 0.28 -8.58
N ARG A 8 49.13 -0.77 -7.91
CA ARG A 8 48.28 -1.87 -7.45
C ARG A 8 47.53 -1.31 -6.25
N SER A 9 46.27 -0.96 -6.45
CA SER A 9 45.32 -0.71 -5.36
C SER A 9 45.55 -1.77 -4.30
N VAL A 10 46.02 -1.36 -3.13
CA VAL A 10 45.97 -2.24 -1.94
C VAL A 10 44.49 -2.55 -1.78
N ASP A 11 44.10 -3.82 -1.93
CA ASP A 11 42.72 -4.23 -1.70
C ASP A 11 42.40 -3.94 -0.23
N THR A 12 41.76 -2.78 0.02
CA THR A 12 41.34 -2.29 1.35
C THR A 12 40.11 -3.03 1.88
N CYS A 13 39.48 -3.85 1.04
CA CYS A 13 38.26 -4.57 1.37
C CYS A 13 38.52 -5.74 2.32
N SER A 14 37.65 -5.91 3.30
CA SER A 14 37.71 -7.02 4.26
C SER A 14 37.63 -8.38 3.57
N THR A 15 38.55 -9.27 3.95
CA THR A 15 38.61 -10.67 3.47
C THR A 15 38.29 -11.69 4.58
N GLU A 16 38.21 -11.25 5.83
CA GLU A 16 37.88 -12.06 7.00
C GLU A 16 36.54 -11.62 7.62
N ASN A 17 35.79 -12.56 8.21
CA ASN A 17 34.56 -12.25 8.93
C ASN A 17 34.81 -12.15 10.44
N ASP A 18 34.11 -11.24 11.13
CA ASP A 18 34.21 -11.05 12.58
C ASP A 18 33.42 -12.10 13.39
N TYR A 19 33.15 -13.27 12.80
CA TYR A 19 32.26 -14.28 13.34
C TYR A 19 32.71 -14.77 14.73
N ASN A 20 31.93 -14.43 15.76
CA ASN A 20 32.31 -14.65 17.16
C ASN A 20 32.09 -16.08 17.70
N GLY A 21 31.70 -17.06 16.86
CA GLY A 21 31.55 -18.45 17.29
C GLY A 21 30.22 -18.83 17.98
N GLU A 22 29.29 -17.91 18.20
CA GLU A 22 28.04 -18.15 18.94
C GLU A 22 26.97 -18.90 18.11
N GLN A 23 27.29 -20.10 17.59
CA GLN A 23 26.43 -20.93 16.74
C GLN A 23 25.04 -21.19 17.36
N ASN A 24 24.99 -21.60 18.63
CA ASN A 24 23.74 -21.96 19.31
C ASN A 24 22.78 -20.77 19.43
N LEU A 25 23.32 -19.58 19.69
CA LEU A 25 22.51 -18.36 19.85
C LEU A 25 21.97 -17.88 18.50
N ARG A 26 22.71 -18.08 17.40
CA ARG A 26 22.24 -17.81 16.04
C ARG A 26 21.15 -18.76 15.58
N ILE A 27 21.28 -20.06 15.91
CA ILE A 27 20.21 -21.03 15.67
C ILE A 27 18.96 -20.65 16.46
N LEU A 28 19.11 -20.23 17.72
CA LEU A 28 17.99 -19.73 18.52
C LEU A 28 17.36 -18.47 17.89
N ALA A 29 18.17 -17.57 17.34
CA ALA A 29 17.69 -16.36 16.69
C ALA A 29 16.74 -16.65 15.51
N VAL A 30 16.97 -17.73 14.74
CA VAL A 30 16.05 -18.17 13.67
C VAL A 30 14.62 -18.34 14.21
N PHE A 31 14.47 -19.05 15.33
CA PHE A 31 13.16 -19.32 15.91
C PHE A 31 12.54 -18.09 16.56
N ILE A 32 13.34 -17.30 17.28
CA ILE A 32 12.85 -16.11 17.98
C ILE A 32 12.40 -15.04 16.97
N VAL A 33 13.19 -14.78 15.93
CA VAL A 33 12.81 -13.83 14.87
C VAL A 33 11.56 -14.29 14.15
N MET A 34 11.44 -15.58 13.80
CA MET A 34 10.24 -16.13 13.17
C MET A 34 8.98 -15.98 14.04
N ILE A 35 9.06 -16.27 15.33
CA ILE A 35 7.93 -16.11 16.26
C ILE A 35 7.57 -14.62 16.36
N SER A 36 8.57 -13.76 16.54
CA SER A 36 8.38 -12.31 16.71
C SER A 36 7.76 -11.66 15.46
N SER A 37 8.26 -11.99 14.27
CA SER A 37 7.74 -11.51 12.99
C SER A 37 6.34 -12.03 12.71
N GLY A 38 6.09 -13.31 13.04
CA GLY A 38 4.78 -13.92 12.93
C GLY A 38 3.76 -13.25 13.86
N LEU A 39 4.14 -12.96 15.11
CA LEU A 39 3.28 -12.20 16.03
C LEU A 39 2.94 -10.82 15.46
N GLY A 40 3.92 -10.10 14.90
CA GLY A 40 3.68 -8.82 14.24
C GLY A 40 2.72 -8.92 13.06
N ALA A 41 2.97 -9.84 12.12
CA ALA A 41 2.23 -9.94 10.86
C ALA A 41 0.83 -10.56 11.01
N TYR A 42 0.70 -11.63 11.79
CA TYR A 42 -0.57 -12.34 11.91
C TYR A 42 -1.54 -11.70 12.90
N PHE A 43 -1.04 -10.97 13.90
CA PHE A 43 -1.91 -10.38 14.93
C PHE A 43 -2.98 -9.43 14.37
N PRO A 44 -2.66 -8.45 13.48
CA PRO A 44 -3.68 -7.58 12.89
C PRO A 44 -4.67 -8.34 12.00
N ILE A 45 -4.22 -9.36 11.27
CA ILE A 45 -5.04 -10.17 10.37
C ILE A 45 -6.03 -11.03 11.17
N LEU A 46 -5.54 -11.70 12.22
CA LEU A 46 -6.38 -12.48 13.14
C LEU A 46 -7.42 -11.60 13.82
N SER A 47 -7.03 -10.40 14.25
CA SER A 47 -7.93 -9.46 14.91
C SER A 47 -9.01 -8.92 13.99
N SER A 48 -8.79 -8.83 12.67
CA SER A 48 -9.80 -8.33 11.74
C SER A 48 -10.79 -9.41 11.30
N GLN A 49 -10.36 -10.68 11.22
CA GLN A 49 -11.17 -11.77 10.69
C GLN A 49 -11.96 -12.56 11.75
N TYR A 50 -11.44 -12.71 12.97
CA TYR A 50 -12.07 -13.55 14.00
C TYR A 50 -12.73 -12.72 15.10
N SER A 51 -14.03 -12.92 15.30
CA SER A 51 -14.82 -12.23 16.33
C SER A 51 -14.37 -12.52 17.77
N PHE A 52 -13.71 -13.66 18.01
CA PHE A 52 -13.18 -14.05 19.33
C PHE A 52 -11.93 -13.25 19.74
N ILE A 53 -11.15 -12.74 18.77
CA ILE A 53 -9.92 -11.95 19.01
C ILE A 53 -10.16 -10.48 18.60
N ARG A 54 -11.42 -10.06 18.44
CA ARG A 54 -11.75 -8.71 17.96
C ARG A 54 -11.26 -7.66 18.95
N LEU A 55 -10.14 -7.03 18.64
CA LEU A 55 -9.56 -5.97 19.43
C LEU A 55 -10.51 -4.75 19.44
N PRO A 56 -10.47 -3.95 20.52
CA PRO A 56 -11.14 -2.66 20.50
C PRO A 56 -10.61 -1.81 19.34
N ASN A 57 -11.49 -1.04 18.69
CA ASN A 57 -11.15 -0.23 17.50
C ASN A 57 -9.93 0.68 17.71
N TRP A 58 -9.70 1.15 18.94
CA TRP A 58 -8.53 1.96 19.28
C TRP A 58 -7.19 1.20 19.14
N CYS A 59 -7.14 -0.10 19.44
CA CYS A 59 -5.90 -0.87 19.32
C CYS A 59 -5.53 -1.08 17.85
N PHE A 60 -6.51 -1.41 17.00
CA PHE A 60 -6.30 -1.49 15.55
C PHE A 60 -5.88 -0.12 14.98
N PHE A 61 -6.51 0.96 15.43
CA PHE A 61 -6.14 2.33 15.07
C PHE A 61 -4.67 2.65 15.45
N VAL A 62 -4.25 2.30 16.67
CA VAL A 62 -2.86 2.50 17.10
C VAL A 62 -1.91 1.69 16.22
N ALA A 63 -2.16 0.39 16.04
CA ALA A 63 -1.32 -0.49 15.25
C ALA A 63 -1.16 0.00 13.81
N LYS A 64 -2.26 0.45 13.19
CA LYS A 64 -2.32 1.01 11.84
C LYS A 64 -1.33 2.17 11.67
N PHE A 65 -1.52 3.25 12.42
CA PHE A 65 -0.72 4.47 12.26
C PHE A 65 0.70 4.30 12.78
N PHE A 66 0.89 3.54 13.87
CA PHE A 66 2.20 3.19 14.38
C PHE A 66 2.99 2.42 13.31
N GLY A 67 2.35 1.45 12.65
CA GLY A 67 2.89 0.67 11.56
C GLY A 67 3.30 1.52 10.35
N SER A 68 2.48 2.48 9.93
CA SER A 68 2.85 3.45 8.87
C SER A 68 4.14 4.19 9.22
N GLY A 69 4.28 4.64 10.47
CA GLY A 69 5.49 5.32 10.94
C GLY A 69 6.73 4.41 10.94
N VAL A 70 6.55 3.15 11.34
CA VAL A 70 7.62 2.14 11.30
C VAL A 70 8.12 1.94 9.87
N ILE A 71 7.22 1.71 8.90
CA ILE A 71 7.59 1.50 7.49
C ILE A 71 8.36 2.70 6.93
N ILE A 72 7.90 3.92 7.20
CA ILE A 72 8.58 5.15 6.75
C ILE A 72 10.00 5.22 7.35
N ALA A 73 10.13 4.97 8.66
CA ALA A 73 11.44 5.01 9.31
C ALA A 73 12.38 3.89 8.85
N THR A 74 11.88 2.68 8.58
CA THR A 74 12.65 1.61 7.93
C THR A 74 13.24 2.12 6.62
N ALA A 75 12.43 2.73 5.77
CA ALA A 75 12.83 3.17 4.43
C ALA A 75 14.03 4.13 4.46
N PHE A 76 14.04 5.08 5.40
CA PHE A 76 15.12 6.06 5.53
C PHE A 76 16.31 5.56 6.36
N ILE A 77 16.06 4.98 7.53
CA ILE A 77 17.10 4.75 8.55
C ILE A 77 17.70 3.35 8.43
N HIS A 78 16.90 2.35 8.08
CA HIS A 78 17.36 0.96 8.02
C HIS A 78 17.69 0.50 6.61
N LEU A 79 17.26 1.26 5.61
CA LEU A 79 17.52 0.99 4.20
C LEU A 79 18.43 2.04 3.57
N LEU A 80 17.98 3.30 3.49
CA LEU A 80 18.72 4.32 2.74
C LEU A 80 20.08 4.66 3.36
N GLN A 81 20.14 4.82 4.69
CA GLN A 81 21.38 5.16 5.37
C GLN A 81 22.44 4.05 5.24
N PRO A 82 22.17 2.77 5.60
CA PRO A 82 23.16 1.69 5.40
C PRO A 82 23.55 1.51 3.94
N ALA A 83 22.62 1.74 3.01
CA ALA A 83 22.92 1.70 1.59
C ALA A 83 23.89 2.79 1.16
N ALA A 84 23.75 4.00 1.71
CA ALA A 84 24.67 5.10 1.48
C ALA A 84 26.05 4.75 2.03
N GLU A 85 26.15 4.30 3.28
CA GLU A 85 27.41 3.90 3.91
C GLU A 85 28.10 2.78 3.11
N ALA A 86 27.35 1.78 2.65
CA ALA A 86 27.89 0.66 1.88
C ALA A 86 28.42 1.07 0.48
N LEU A 87 27.76 2.01 -0.19
CA LEU A 87 28.17 2.50 -1.51
C LEU A 87 29.22 3.61 -1.46
N THR A 88 29.44 4.24 -0.31
CA THR A 88 30.50 5.25 -0.13
C THR A 88 31.71 4.71 0.65
N ASP A 89 31.81 3.39 0.84
CA ASP A 89 32.91 2.77 1.56
C ASP A 89 34.24 2.91 0.79
N ASP A 90 35.31 3.26 1.50
CA ASP A 90 36.67 3.45 0.98
C ASP A 90 37.20 2.20 0.21
N CYS A 91 36.68 1.00 0.50
CA CYS A 91 36.98 -0.24 -0.23
C CYS A 91 36.56 -0.19 -1.72
N LEU A 92 35.47 0.51 -2.03
CA LEU A 92 34.96 0.57 -3.40
C LEU A 92 35.80 1.51 -4.26
N GLY A 93 36.13 2.69 -3.71
CA GLY A 93 36.91 3.73 -4.36
C GLY A 93 36.35 4.22 -5.70
N GLY A 94 36.99 5.25 -6.26
CA GLY A 94 36.65 5.77 -7.59
C GLY A 94 35.25 6.37 -7.66
N THR A 95 34.48 6.01 -8.69
CA THR A 95 33.17 6.64 -8.97
C THR A 95 32.13 6.45 -7.86
N PHE A 96 32.32 5.47 -6.98
CA PHE A 96 31.43 5.22 -5.84
C PHE A 96 31.59 6.27 -4.73
N GLU A 97 32.78 6.85 -4.59
CA GLU A 97 33.09 7.91 -3.61
C GLU A 97 32.64 9.30 -4.12
N ASP A 98 32.71 9.51 -5.43
CA ASP A 98 32.45 10.82 -6.06
C ASP A 98 30.96 11.21 -6.14
N TYR A 99 30.05 10.24 -6.10
CA TYR A 99 28.61 10.46 -6.30
C TYR A 99 27.77 9.65 -5.30
N PRO A 100 26.71 10.23 -4.71
CA PRO A 100 25.82 9.54 -3.77
C PRO A 100 24.90 8.55 -4.49
N TRP A 101 25.45 7.42 -4.93
CA TRP A 101 24.75 6.41 -5.72
C TRP A 101 23.51 5.85 -5.01
N ALA A 102 23.56 5.69 -3.69
CA ALA A 102 22.42 5.18 -2.94
C ALA A 102 21.16 6.04 -3.11
N PHE A 103 21.32 7.36 -2.93
CA PHE A 103 20.25 8.33 -3.13
C PHE A 103 19.81 8.41 -4.60
N GLY A 104 20.74 8.29 -5.54
CA GLY A 104 20.43 8.23 -6.97
C GLY A 104 19.59 7.02 -7.35
N ILE A 105 19.97 5.82 -6.90
CA ILE A 105 19.25 4.57 -7.14
C ILE A 105 17.88 4.60 -6.45
N CYS A 106 17.82 5.10 -5.22
CA CYS A 106 16.57 5.33 -4.51
C CYS A 106 15.61 6.22 -5.31
N LEU A 107 16.10 7.35 -5.84
CA LEU A 107 15.30 8.26 -6.65
C LEU A 107 14.82 7.60 -7.96
N MET A 108 15.71 6.87 -8.64
CA MET A 108 15.33 6.12 -9.85
C MET A 108 14.25 5.09 -9.54
N SER A 109 14.36 4.35 -8.44
CA SER A 109 13.36 3.36 -8.04
C SER A 109 12.02 4.00 -7.73
N LEU A 110 12.01 5.17 -7.08
CA LEU A 110 10.79 5.93 -6.80
C LEU A 110 10.07 6.32 -8.10
N PHE A 111 10.80 6.91 -9.06
CA PHE A 111 10.21 7.28 -10.35
C PHE A 111 9.72 6.08 -11.16
N MET A 112 10.47 4.97 -11.12
CA MET A 112 10.07 3.73 -11.80
C MET A 112 8.83 3.12 -11.17
N LEU A 113 8.69 3.18 -9.84
CA LEU A 113 7.51 2.70 -9.16
C LEU A 113 6.28 3.58 -9.47
N PHE A 114 6.43 4.90 -9.43
CA PHE A 114 5.37 5.82 -9.83
C PHE A 114 4.92 5.58 -11.28
N LEU A 115 5.86 5.37 -12.20
CA LEU A 115 5.55 5.01 -13.59
C LEU A 115 4.80 3.67 -13.66
N ALA A 116 5.26 2.66 -12.93
CA ALA A 116 4.62 1.36 -12.88
C ALA A 116 3.18 1.44 -12.37
N GLU A 117 2.92 2.31 -11.39
CA GLU A 117 1.59 2.56 -10.86
C GLU A 117 0.67 3.24 -11.89
N ILE A 118 1.13 4.30 -12.57
CA ILE A 118 0.37 4.94 -13.65
C ILE A 118 0.01 3.92 -14.73
N VAL A 119 0.99 3.10 -15.13
CA VAL A 119 0.79 2.08 -16.16
C VAL A 119 -0.20 1.01 -15.69
N ALA A 120 -0.09 0.56 -14.43
CA ALA A 120 -1.01 -0.40 -13.84
C ALA A 120 -2.45 0.16 -13.83
N HIS A 121 -2.64 1.39 -13.37
CA HIS A 121 -3.95 2.06 -13.39
C HIS A 121 -4.51 2.19 -14.82
N HIS A 122 -3.68 2.60 -15.78
CA HIS A 122 -4.12 2.71 -17.17
C HIS A 122 -4.55 1.36 -17.77
N PHE A 123 -3.81 0.28 -17.49
CA PHE A 123 -4.16 -1.06 -17.97
C PHE A 123 -5.41 -1.62 -17.28
N VAL A 124 -5.57 -1.37 -15.99
CA VAL A 124 -6.76 -1.70 -15.21
C VAL A 124 -7.96 -1.02 -15.88
N ASP A 125 -7.94 0.30 -16.03
CA ASP A 125 -9.04 1.07 -16.62
C ASP A 125 -9.38 0.61 -18.05
N LYS A 126 -8.37 0.33 -18.89
CA LYS A 126 -8.59 -0.11 -20.27
C LYS A 126 -9.21 -1.51 -20.37
N LYS A 127 -8.72 -2.47 -19.57
CA LYS A 127 -9.24 -3.85 -19.59
C LYS A 127 -10.71 -3.88 -19.18
N PHE A 128 -11.02 -3.03 -18.21
CA PHE A 128 -12.34 -2.87 -17.63
C PHE A 128 -13.28 -2.10 -18.59
N ASN A 129 -12.81 -1.07 -19.30
CA ASN A 129 -13.60 -0.39 -20.34
C ASN A 129 -13.87 -1.25 -21.59
N HIS A 130 -12.98 -2.16 -21.99
CA HIS A 130 -13.23 -3.03 -23.16
C HIS A 130 -14.27 -4.13 -22.90
N SER A 131 -14.45 -4.58 -21.65
CA SER A 131 -15.51 -5.54 -21.31
C SER A 131 -16.92 -4.97 -21.50
N HIS A 132 -17.08 -3.65 -21.40
CA HIS A 132 -18.34 -2.96 -21.74
C HIS A 132 -18.60 -2.96 -23.26
N ALA A 133 -17.58 -2.66 -24.07
CA ALA A 133 -17.73 -2.59 -25.53
C ALA A 133 -18.04 -3.95 -26.19
N GLU A 134 -17.60 -5.06 -25.59
CA GLU A 134 -17.88 -6.41 -26.11
C GLU A 134 -19.27 -6.93 -25.68
N THR A 135 -19.75 -6.52 -24.50
CA THR A 135 -21.09 -6.91 -23.99
C THR A 135 -22.22 -6.11 -24.65
N ASP A 136 -22.00 -4.83 -24.97
CA ASP A 136 -22.99 -4.00 -25.68
C ASP A 136 -23.19 -4.45 -27.14
N ASN A 137 -22.15 -5.00 -27.78
CA ASN A 137 -22.24 -5.55 -29.13
C ASN A 137 -22.91 -6.94 -29.20
N ALA A 138 -23.07 -7.64 -28.07
CA ALA A 138 -23.75 -8.94 -28.01
C ALA A 138 -25.27 -8.82 -27.83
N ASN A 139 -25.78 -7.64 -27.50
CA ASN A 139 -27.22 -7.36 -27.32
C ASN A 139 -27.83 -6.49 -28.42
N ALA A 140 -27.08 -6.15 -29.47
CA ALA A 140 -27.66 -5.61 -30.70
C ALA A 140 -28.36 -6.75 -31.46
N LEU A 141 -29.67 -6.92 -31.21
CA LEU A 141 -30.54 -7.64 -32.14
C LEU A 141 -30.33 -7.09 -33.55
N PRO A 142 -30.21 -7.93 -34.60
CA PRO A 142 -30.21 -7.43 -35.96
C PRO A 142 -31.57 -6.79 -36.23
N ASP A 143 -31.54 -5.50 -36.52
CA ASP A 143 -32.69 -4.68 -36.92
C ASP A 143 -33.15 -5.14 -38.31
N ILE A 144 -33.82 -6.29 -38.35
CA ILE A 144 -34.54 -6.79 -39.51
C ILE A 144 -35.95 -7.07 -39.01
N ILE A 145 -36.92 -6.46 -39.69
CA ILE A 145 -38.37 -6.52 -39.47
C ILE A 145 -38.91 -5.35 -38.61
N LEU A 146 -38.97 -4.14 -39.18
CA LEU A 146 -40.24 -3.60 -39.68
C LEU A 146 -40.12 -2.23 -40.36
N LYS A 147 -40.80 -2.14 -41.51
CA LYS A 147 -41.32 -0.94 -42.20
C LYS A 147 -40.43 -0.27 -43.25
N ASP A 148 -40.38 -0.95 -44.38
CA ASP A 148 -40.85 -0.37 -45.64
C ASP A 148 -42.13 0.48 -45.42
N ILE A 149 -41.97 1.79 -45.25
CA ILE A 149 -42.90 2.81 -45.76
C ILE A 149 -42.03 4.01 -46.18
N GLN A 150 -41.65 4.02 -47.46
CA GLN A 150 -41.16 5.23 -48.13
C GLN A 150 -42.35 6.18 -48.36
N ILE A 151 -42.33 7.38 -47.77
CA ILE A 151 -42.94 8.57 -48.37
C ILE A 151 -41.98 9.75 -48.17
N SER A 152 -41.81 10.47 -49.28
CA SER A 152 -40.79 11.44 -49.62
C SER A 152 -40.96 12.86 -49.05
N THR A 153 -39.92 13.65 -49.36
CA THR A 153 -39.81 15.10 -49.60
C THR A 153 -39.61 16.06 -48.43
N ASP A 154 -38.39 16.62 -48.41
CA ASP A 154 -38.06 18.05 -48.52
C ASP A 154 -38.80 19.03 -47.60
N ASP A 155 -38.10 19.72 -46.69
CA ASP A 155 -37.48 21.02 -47.00
C ASP A 155 -36.80 21.68 -45.80
N LEU A 156 -35.90 22.59 -46.15
CA LEU A 156 -35.01 23.41 -45.36
C LEU A 156 -35.67 24.46 -44.43
N SER A 157 -35.01 24.68 -43.29
CA SER A 157 -34.51 25.98 -42.79
C SER A 157 -35.43 27.02 -42.10
N GLU A 158 -34.76 27.77 -41.21
CA GLU A 158 -35.10 29.03 -40.54
C GLU A 158 -36.16 28.97 -39.43
N GLY A 159 -36.06 29.67 -38.30
CA GLY A 159 -35.16 30.73 -37.86
C GLY A 159 -35.82 31.42 -36.65
N MET A 160 -34.98 31.77 -35.67
CA MET A 160 -35.12 32.85 -34.68
C MET A 160 -36.50 33.38 -34.20
N LEU A 161 -36.67 33.28 -32.88
CA LEU A 161 -36.86 34.38 -31.91
C LEU A 161 -38.20 35.14 -31.81
N ASN A 162 -38.54 35.47 -30.54
CA ASN A 162 -39.48 36.47 -30.01
C ASN A 162 -40.97 36.05 -29.92
N CYS A 163 -41.76 36.42 -28.92
CA CYS A 163 -41.65 37.48 -27.91
C CYS A 163 -42.58 37.20 -26.71
N ALA A 164 -42.38 38.01 -25.67
CA ALA A 164 -43.04 38.01 -24.37
C ALA A 164 -44.53 38.41 -24.33
N GLY A 165 -45.17 38.04 -23.22
CA GLY A 165 -46.21 38.83 -22.53
C GLY A 165 -47.65 38.47 -22.89
N HIS A 166 -48.47 38.10 -21.90
CA HIS A 166 -49.45 39.02 -21.30
C HIS A 166 -50.21 38.38 -20.14
N GLN A 167 -50.72 39.26 -19.29
CA GLN A 167 -51.27 39.11 -17.96
C GLN A 167 -52.77 38.82 -17.94
N ASP A 168 -53.20 38.36 -16.76
CA ASP A 168 -54.47 38.66 -16.08
C ASP A 168 -55.78 37.93 -16.46
N SER A 169 -56.05 36.90 -15.66
CA SER A 169 -57.11 36.89 -14.62
C SER A 169 -58.58 36.53 -14.96
N LEU A 170 -59.11 35.69 -14.05
CA LEU A 170 -60.48 35.60 -13.50
C LEU A 170 -61.52 34.60 -14.06
N GLN A 171 -61.88 33.66 -13.14
CA GLN A 171 -63.22 33.07 -12.81
C GLN A 171 -63.90 32.24 -13.92
N ASP A 172 -64.37 31.00 -13.73
CA ASP A 172 -65.30 30.48 -12.72
C ASP A 172 -65.57 28.97 -12.97
N SER A 173 -65.95 28.25 -11.91
CA SER A 173 -66.79 27.03 -11.87
C SER A 173 -66.46 25.77 -12.70
N LYS A 174 -66.05 24.68 -12.01
CA LYS A 174 -66.95 23.54 -11.69
C LYS A 174 -66.28 22.41 -10.89
N LYS A 175 -66.99 22.00 -9.84
CA LYS A 175 -66.88 20.78 -9.02
C LYS A 175 -66.76 19.49 -9.85
N ILE A 176 -65.80 18.62 -9.52
CA ILE A 176 -66.01 17.17 -9.38
C ILE A 176 -65.18 16.69 -8.18
N GLU A 177 -65.87 16.21 -7.14
CA GLU A 177 -65.31 15.43 -6.04
C GLU A 177 -65.20 13.96 -6.47
N THR A 178 -64.03 13.35 -6.27
CA THR A 178 -63.92 11.93 -5.93
C THR A 178 -62.89 11.81 -4.82
N GLY A 179 -63.39 11.57 -3.60
CA GLY A 179 -62.56 11.32 -2.44
C GLY A 179 -61.99 9.90 -2.46
N VAL A 180 -60.75 9.77 -1.99
CA VAL A 180 -60.32 8.62 -1.18
C VAL A 180 -59.42 9.16 -0.08
N SER A 181 -59.76 8.80 1.15
CA SER A 181 -59.18 9.27 2.39
C SER A 181 -58.19 8.24 2.94
N THR A 182 -57.38 8.70 3.91
CA THR A 182 -56.62 7.94 4.92
C THR A 182 -55.28 7.34 4.44
N ASN A 183 -54.15 7.43 5.16
CA ASN A 183 -53.96 7.41 6.62
C ASN A 183 -52.71 8.20 7.03
N LEU A 184 -52.91 9.13 7.97
CA LEU A 184 -51.86 9.66 8.83
C LEU A 184 -51.70 8.70 10.01
N LYS A 185 -50.54 8.06 10.18
CA LYS A 185 -50.20 7.29 11.37
C LYS A 185 -48.95 7.87 12.01
N ARG A 186 -49.16 8.48 13.18
CA ARG A 186 -48.15 8.84 14.17
C ARG A 186 -48.02 7.65 15.13
N VAL A 187 -46.81 7.12 15.30
CA VAL A 187 -46.46 6.15 16.36
C VAL A 187 -45.06 6.49 16.88
N ASP A 188 -44.93 6.33 18.19
CA ASP A 188 -43.91 6.86 19.09
C ASP A 188 -42.53 6.17 19.07
N ASP A 189 -41.57 6.94 19.58
CA ASP A 189 -40.37 6.65 20.38
C ASP A 189 -40.02 5.16 20.68
N SER A 190 -38.84 4.73 20.21
CA SER A 190 -37.81 3.96 20.96
C SER A 190 -36.75 3.34 20.02
N GLY A 191 -35.47 3.42 20.40
CA GLY A 191 -34.41 2.53 19.88
C GLY A 191 -33.26 3.22 19.14
N PHE A 192 -32.20 3.57 19.88
CA PHE A 192 -30.91 4.02 19.33
C PHE A 192 -30.08 2.80 18.89
N GLU A 193 -30.18 2.43 17.62
CA GLU A 193 -29.23 1.56 16.92
C GLU A 193 -28.52 2.38 15.83
N GLY A 194 -27.27 2.78 16.11
CA GLY A 194 -26.40 3.45 15.16
C GLY A 194 -25.71 2.45 14.24
N GLN A 195 -26.37 2.10 13.14
CA GLN A 195 -25.81 1.32 12.05
C GLN A 195 -25.08 2.28 11.09
N TYR A 196 -23.77 2.10 10.89
CA TYR A 196 -22.95 2.97 10.05
C TYR A 196 -23.26 2.72 8.57
N GLU A 197 -24.13 3.56 8.01
CA GLU A 197 -24.42 3.63 6.58
C GLU A 197 -23.47 4.62 5.89
N TYR A 198 -22.68 4.13 4.94
CA TYR A 198 -21.73 4.92 4.14
C TYR A 198 -22.49 5.65 3.03
N LYS A 199 -22.85 6.92 3.25
CA LYS A 199 -23.39 7.80 2.22
C LYS A 199 -22.27 8.67 1.64
N ARG A 200 -21.82 8.36 0.42
CA ARG A 200 -20.91 9.21 -0.37
C ARG A 200 -21.77 10.14 -1.23
N GLU A 201 -21.79 11.41 -0.89
CA GLU A 201 -22.49 12.46 -1.64
C GLU A 201 -21.74 12.77 -2.94
N SER A 202 -22.49 12.72 -4.04
CA SER A 202 -22.09 12.94 -5.43
C SER A 202 -22.36 14.39 -5.84
N THR A 203 -21.37 15.08 -6.39
CA THR A 203 -21.57 16.24 -7.27
C THR A 203 -21.07 15.88 -8.65
N ASP A 204 -22.00 15.48 -9.52
CA ASP A 204 -22.35 16.18 -10.75
C ASP A 204 -23.44 15.38 -11.49
N GLU A 205 -24.58 16.02 -11.74
CA GLU A 205 -25.75 15.47 -12.42
C GLU A 205 -25.48 15.30 -13.92
N THR A 206 -25.71 14.08 -14.44
CA THR A 206 -26.22 13.87 -15.80
C THR A 206 -27.24 12.72 -15.73
N TRP A 207 -28.49 13.04 -16.05
CA TRP A 207 -29.62 12.12 -15.96
C TRP A 207 -29.53 11.03 -17.03
N ILE A 208 -29.22 9.79 -16.62
CA ILE A 208 -29.41 8.58 -17.44
C ILE A 208 -30.14 7.54 -16.58
N ASP A 209 -31.25 7.03 -17.11
CA ASP A 209 -32.24 6.17 -16.44
C ASP A 209 -31.60 5.01 -15.62
N GLU A 210 -32.00 4.96 -14.35
CA GLU A 210 -31.40 4.23 -13.26
C GLU A 210 -32.25 3.00 -12.91
N ASN A 211 -32.11 1.86 -13.60
CA ASN A 211 -32.55 0.57 -13.03
C ASN A 211 -31.97 -0.73 -13.64
N THR A 212 -31.09 -0.70 -14.65
CA THR A 212 -30.49 -1.94 -15.20
C THR A 212 -28.96 -1.90 -15.37
N LEU A 213 -28.30 -0.78 -15.07
CA LEU A 213 -26.86 -0.56 -15.27
C LEU A 213 -26.04 -0.45 -13.97
N THR A 214 -26.69 -0.47 -12.80
CA THR A 214 -26.06 -0.20 -11.50
C THR A 214 -25.28 -1.39 -10.92
N THR A 215 -25.68 -2.62 -11.24
CA THR A 215 -25.00 -3.84 -10.76
C THR A 215 -23.65 -4.06 -11.44
N GLY A 216 -23.57 -3.83 -12.76
CA GLY A 216 -22.32 -4.00 -13.52
C GLY A 216 -21.27 -2.94 -13.15
N ASN A 217 -21.67 -1.69 -12.98
CA ASN A 217 -20.73 -0.60 -12.70
C ASN A 217 -20.13 -0.67 -11.26
N SER A 218 -20.90 -1.21 -10.30
CA SER A 218 -20.45 -1.36 -8.90
C SER A 218 -19.51 -2.55 -8.69
N GLU A 219 -19.81 -3.72 -9.26
CA GLU A 219 -18.92 -4.90 -9.22
C GLU A 219 -17.58 -4.65 -9.93
N HIS A 220 -17.64 -3.87 -11.01
CA HIS A 220 -16.47 -3.51 -11.81
C HIS A 220 -15.54 -2.53 -11.09
N LYS A 221 -16.12 -1.48 -10.48
CA LYS A 221 -15.38 -0.54 -9.63
C LYS A 221 -14.73 -1.25 -8.43
N PHE A 222 -15.46 -2.18 -7.80
CA PHE A 222 -14.92 -3.00 -6.71
C PHE A 222 -13.72 -3.84 -7.17
N SER A 223 -13.78 -4.43 -8.38
CA SER A 223 -12.70 -5.26 -8.92
C SER A 223 -11.45 -4.44 -9.28
N ALA A 224 -11.61 -3.25 -9.85
CA ALA A 224 -10.50 -2.35 -10.16
C ALA A 224 -9.82 -1.85 -8.88
N ASP A 225 -10.61 -1.36 -7.90
CA ASP A 225 -10.10 -0.90 -6.60
C ASP A 225 -9.37 -2.03 -5.85
N TYR A 226 -9.89 -3.27 -5.93
CA TYR A 226 -9.23 -4.45 -5.37
C TYR A 226 -7.86 -4.70 -6.02
N VAL A 227 -7.77 -4.71 -7.35
CA VAL A 227 -6.51 -4.95 -8.06
C VAL A 227 -5.47 -3.88 -7.72
N SER A 228 -5.85 -2.61 -7.68
CA SER A 228 -4.93 -1.52 -7.31
C SER A 228 -4.43 -1.66 -5.87
N LYS A 229 -5.31 -1.94 -4.90
CA LYS A 229 -4.90 -2.16 -3.51
C LYS A 229 -3.94 -3.36 -3.36
N VAL A 230 -4.24 -4.46 -4.04
CA VAL A 230 -3.37 -5.65 -4.03
C VAL A 230 -2.03 -5.36 -4.69
N PHE A 231 -1.99 -4.57 -5.78
CA PHE A 231 -0.75 -4.16 -6.40
C PHE A 231 0.14 -3.37 -5.42
N VAL A 232 -0.41 -2.37 -4.75
CA VAL A 232 0.31 -1.57 -3.74
C VAL A 232 0.82 -2.45 -2.59
N LEU A 233 0.01 -3.38 -2.11
CA LEU A 233 0.42 -4.35 -1.08
C LEU A 233 1.57 -5.26 -1.55
N CYS A 234 1.48 -5.81 -2.76
CA CYS A 234 2.52 -6.68 -3.30
C CYS A 234 3.85 -5.92 -3.48
N VAL A 235 3.79 -4.66 -3.91
CA VAL A 235 4.97 -3.80 -4.04
C VAL A 235 5.59 -3.52 -2.66
N LEU A 236 4.77 -3.14 -1.68
CA LEU A 236 5.21 -2.90 -0.30
C LEU A 236 5.90 -4.14 0.27
N GLU A 237 5.23 -5.29 0.15
CA GLU A 237 5.71 -6.56 0.67
C GLU A 237 6.98 -7.01 -0.04
N PHE A 238 7.07 -6.82 -1.36
CA PHE A 238 8.31 -7.09 -2.10
C PHE A 238 9.49 -6.31 -1.53
N GLY A 239 9.33 -5.00 -1.29
CA GLY A 239 10.40 -4.18 -0.70
C GLY A 239 10.79 -4.66 0.71
N ILE A 240 9.81 -4.93 1.58
CA ILE A 240 10.05 -5.40 2.95
C ILE A 240 10.72 -6.78 2.97
N ILE A 241 10.22 -7.75 2.18
CA ILE A 241 10.81 -9.09 2.05
C ILE A 241 12.25 -8.98 1.58
N PHE A 242 12.49 -8.14 0.57
CA PHE A 242 13.80 -8.02 -0.02
C PHE A 242 14.84 -7.46 0.96
N HIS A 243 14.47 -6.44 1.75
CA HIS A 243 15.31 -5.94 2.84
C HIS A 243 15.52 -7.00 3.94
N SER A 244 14.45 -7.71 4.31
CA SER A 244 14.48 -8.73 5.36
C SER A 244 15.50 -9.85 5.06
N VAL A 245 15.80 -10.12 3.78
CA VAL A 245 16.86 -11.05 3.38
C VAL A 245 18.23 -10.53 3.82
N PHE A 246 18.58 -9.28 3.51
CA PHE A 246 19.88 -8.72 3.86
C PHE A 246 20.05 -8.50 5.36
N VAL A 247 18.99 -8.11 6.06
CA VAL A 247 18.96 -8.04 7.53
C VAL A 247 19.25 -9.41 8.14
N GLY A 248 18.59 -10.47 7.65
CA GLY A 248 18.81 -11.84 8.14
C GLY A 248 20.23 -12.35 7.87
N LEU A 249 20.78 -12.07 6.68
CA LEU A 249 22.16 -12.41 6.35
C LEU A 249 23.14 -11.68 7.28
N SER A 250 22.95 -10.37 7.48
CA SER A 250 23.82 -9.54 8.31
C SER A 250 23.83 -10.00 9.77
N LEU A 251 22.66 -10.31 10.34
CA LEU A 251 22.54 -10.89 11.68
C LEU A 251 23.29 -12.24 11.78
N ALA A 252 23.25 -13.07 10.73
CA ALA A 252 23.91 -14.37 10.73
C ALA A 252 25.44 -14.29 10.74
N VAL A 253 26.02 -13.26 10.13
CA VAL A 253 27.47 -13.06 10.00
C VAL A 253 28.04 -12.02 10.98
N ALA A 254 27.20 -11.32 11.73
CA ALA A 254 27.58 -10.30 12.72
C ALA A 254 28.65 -10.81 13.70
N GLY A 255 29.53 -9.93 14.16
CA GLY A 255 30.61 -10.26 15.08
C GLY A 255 30.26 -10.05 16.54
N SER A 256 30.96 -9.13 17.19
CA SER A 256 30.83 -8.85 18.62
C SER A 256 29.49 -8.21 19.00
N GLU A 257 28.93 -7.47 18.06
CA GLU A 257 27.65 -6.76 18.13
C GLU A 257 26.44 -7.68 18.00
N PHE A 258 26.64 -8.96 17.65
CA PHE A 258 25.57 -9.93 17.40
C PHE A 258 24.49 -9.94 18.48
N LYS A 259 24.85 -9.88 19.77
CA LYS A 259 23.86 -9.90 20.87
C LYS A 259 22.93 -8.69 20.84
N VAL A 260 23.49 -7.52 20.55
CA VAL A 260 22.72 -6.28 20.48
C VAL A 260 21.85 -6.31 19.22
N LEU A 261 22.46 -6.61 18.06
CA LEU A 261 21.74 -6.75 16.78
C LEU A 261 20.61 -7.76 16.88
N PHE A 262 20.82 -8.90 17.53
CA PHE A 262 19.79 -9.93 17.69
C PHE A 262 18.56 -9.40 18.43
N ILE A 263 18.75 -8.71 19.55
CA ILE A 263 17.65 -8.12 20.32
C ILE A 263 16.95 -7.05 19.49
N VAL A 264 17.71 -6.15 18.88
CA VAL A 264 17.18 -5.03 18.08
C VAL A 264 16.38 -5.55 16.88
N ILE A 265 16.93 -6.50 16.10
CA ILE A 265 16.27 -7.09 14.94
C ILE A 265 15.02 -7.88 15.32
N THR A 266 15.00 -8.52 16.49
CA THR A 266 13.78 -9.20 16.98
C THR A 266 12.61 -8.22 17.13
N PHE A 267 12.87 -7.03 17.67
CA PHE A 267 11.85 -5.98 17.80
C PHE A 267 11.56 -5.29 16.47
N HIS A 268 12.59 -4.97 15.69
CA HIS A 268 12.48 -4.42 14.34
C HIS A 268 11.50 -5.26 13.50
N GLN A 269 11.75 -6.56 13.36
CA GLN A 269 10.95 -7.46 12.55
C GLN A 269 9.51 -7.61 13.07
N MET A 270 9.31 -7.52 14.38
CA MET A 270 7.97 -7.51 14.97
C MET A 270 7.18 -6.26 14.56
N PHE A 271 7.80 -5.09 14.65
CA PHE A 271 7.15 -3.82 14.34
C PHE A 271 6.91 -3.65 12.84
N GLU A 272 7.85 -4.08 12.00
CA GLU A 272 7.63 -4.15 10.55
C GLU A 272 6.50 -5.11 10.19
N GLY A 273 6.46 -6.28 10.84
CA GLY A 273 5.37 -7.24 10.69
C GLY A 273 4.03 -6.64 11.09
N LEU A 274 3.99 -5.87 12.18
CA LEU A 274 2.78 -5.14 12.61
C LEU A 274 2.32 -4.14 11.53
N GLY A 275 3.26 -3.37 10.96
CA GLY A 275 2.99 -2.46 9.86
C GLY A 275 2.39 -3.18 8.65
N LEU A 276 3.07 -4.19 8.12
CA LEU A 276 2.59 -4.98 6.99
C LEU A 276 1.25 -5.68 7.29
N GLY A 277 1.12 -6.30 8.46
CA GLY A 277 -0.07 -7.03 8.89
C GLY A 277 -1.31 -6.15 8.95
N THR A 278 -1.18 -4.91 9.44
CA THR A 278 -2.32 -3.96 9.45
C THR A 278 -2.76 -3.58 8.04
N ARG A 279 -1.84 -3.39 7.09
CA ARG A 279 -2.16 -3.14 5.66
C ARG A 279 -2.91 -4.30 5.02
N ILE A 280 -2.45 -5.53 5.27
CA ILE A 280 -3.10 -6.75 4.80
C ILE A 280 -4.50 -6.86 5.42
N ALA A 281 -4.65 -6.54 6.70
CA ALA A 281 -5.92 -6.62 7.43
C ALA A 281 -6.95 -5.57 7.01
N GLU A 282 -6.52 -4.40 6.51
CA GLU A 282 -7.40 -3.34 6.00
C GLU A 282 -7.88 -3.56 4.56
N THR A 283 -7.26 -4.51 3.85
CA THR A 283 -7.66 -4.83 2.49
C THR A 283 -8.91 -5.70 2.50
N GLU A 284 -9.91 -5.31 1.70
CA GLU A 284 -11.13 -6.09 1.51
C GLU A 284 -10.86 -7.23 0.53
N TRP A 285 -10.82 -8.46 1.05
CA TRP A 285 -10.54 -9.65 0.26
C TRP A 285 -11.83 -10.27 -0.26
N PRO A 286 -11.97 -10.56 -1.57
CA PRO A 286 -13.14 -11.25 -2.09
C PRO A 286 -13.19 -12.67 -1.54
N PRO A 287 -14.39 -13.28 -1.35
CA PRO A 287 -14.53 -14.61 -0.77
C PRO A 287 -13.72 -15.70 -1.49
N SER A 288 -13.50 -15.56 -2.79
CA SER A 288 -12.70 -16.49 -3.61
C SER A 288 -11.19 -16.44 -3.30
N LYS A 289 -10.71 -15.39 -2.64
CA LYS A 289 -9.29 -15.14 -2.32
C LYS A 289 -9.03 -15.02 -0.82
N TRP A 290 -9.87 -15.59 0.04
CA TRP A 290 -9.72 -15.50 1.49
C TRP A 290 -8.34 -15.96 2.04
N TYR A 291 -7.61 -16.80 1.30
CA TYR A 291 -6.30 -17.32 1.68
C TYR A 291 -5.12 -16.38 1.36
N THR A 292 -5.28 -15.38 0.49
CA THR A 292 -4.18 -14.47 0.11
C THR A 292 -3.55 -13.73 1.29
N PRO A 293 -4.29 -13.14 2.25
CA PRO A 293 -3.67 -12.45 3.39
C PRO A 293 -2.76 -13.38 4.22
N TRP A 294 -3.14 -14.65 4.34
CA TRP A 294 -2.37 -15.66 5.07
C TRP A 294 -1.08 -16.06 4.36
N ILE A 295 -1.11 -16.17 3.03
CA ILE A 295 0.07 -16.45 2.22
C ILE A 295 1.07 -15.30 2.29
N MET A 296 0.59 -14.06 2.22
CA MET A 296 1.44 -12.86 2.29
C MET A 296 2.13 -12.77 3.66
N ALA A 297 1.36 -12.86 4.76
CA ALA A 297 1.92 -12.90 6.10
C ALA A 297 2.90 -14.06 6.33
N PHE A 298 2.64 -15.23 5.70
CA PHE A 298 3.55 -16.37 5.74
C PHE A 298 4.86 -16.08 5.00
N ALA A 299 4.79 -15.52 3.80
CA ALA A 299 5.97 -15.15 3.00
C ALA A 299 6.90 -14.21 3.78
N PHE A 300 6.35 -13.16 4.39
CA PHE A 300 7.12 -12.28 5.28
C PHE A 300 7.74 -13.04 6.46
N THR A 301 6.96 -13.87 7.16
CA THR A 301 7.40 -14.56 8.39
C THR A 301 8.54 -15.55 8.15
N ILE A 302 8.56 -16.26 7.02
CA ILE A 302 9.59 -17.25 6.72
C ILE A 302 10.86 -16.64 6.11
N THR A 303 10.78 -15.41 5.57
CA THR A 303 11.90 -14.81 4.83
C THR A 303 13.13 -14.62 5.73
N SER A 304 12.98 -13.94 6.87
CA SER A 304 14.08 -13.69 7.80
C SER A 304 14.74 -14.96 8.36
N PRO A 305 14.01 -15.99 8.86
CA PRO A 305 14.65 -17.22 9.32
C PRO A 305 15.36 -17.99 8.21
N ILE A 306 14.83 -18.00 6.98
CA ILE A 306 15.52 -18.58 5.81
C ILE A 306 16.80 -17.80 5.52
N ALA A 307 16.73 -16.47 5.53
CA ALA A 307 17.87 -15.60 5.29
C ALA A 307 18.97 -15.79 6.35
N ILE A 308 18.62 -15.89 7.64
CA ILE A 308 19.57 -16.19 8.71
C ILE A 308 20.21 -17.57 8.50
N ALA A 309 19.42 -18.59 8.15
CA ALA A 309 19.94 -19.94 7.88
C ALA A 309 20.91 -19.96 6.70
N ILE A 310 20.56 -19.27 5.60
CA ILE A 310 21.43 -19.09 4.44
C ILE A 310 22.71 -18.36 4.86
N GLY A 311 22.59 -17.26 5.60
CA GLY A 311 23.72 -16.47 6.10
C GLY A 311 24.71 -17.30 6.93
N ILE A 312 24.22 -18.20 7.79
CA ILE A 312 25.07 -19.14 8.52
C ILE A 312 25.82 -20.09 7.57
N GLY A 313 25.16 -20.56 6.50
CA GLY A 313 25.74 -21.45 5.50
C GLY A 313 26.77 -20.76 4.60
N VAL A 314 26.50 -19.53 4.17
CA VAL A 314 27.37 -18.77 3.24
C VAL A 314 28.38 -17.87 3.95
N ARG A 315 28.46 -17.90 5.29
CA ARG A 315 29.30 -17.01 6.12
C ARG A 315 30.78 -16.92 5.70
N HIS A 316 31.33 -17.96 5.07
CA HIS A 316 32.71 -17.98 4.58
C HIS A 316 32.89 -17.27 3.23
N SER A 317 31.82 -17.20 2.43
CA SER A 317 31.82 -16.60 1.10
C SER A 317 31.22 -15.18 1.10
N TRP A 318 30.40 -14.86 2.10
CA TRP A 318 29.76 -13.57 2.31
C TRP A 318 30.36 -12.88 3.52
N VAL A 319 31.47 -12.18 3.30
CA VAL A 319 32.18 -11.42 4.34
C VAL A 319 31.62 -9.99 4.38
N PRO A 320 31.13 -9.51 5.55
CA PRO A 320 30.80 -8.10 5.75
C PRO A 320 31.97 -7.19 5.36
N GLY A 321 31.73 -6.15 4.57
CA GLY A 321 32.79 -5.25 4.10
C GLY A 321 33.58 -5.75 2.88
N SER A 322 33.28 -6.95 2.35
CA SER A 322 33.82 -7.33 1.04
C SER A 322 33.15 -6.51 -0.07
N ARG A 323 33.90 -6.18 -1.13
CA ARG A 323 33.39 -5.41 -2.28
C ARG A 323 32.06 -5.93 -2.83
N LYS A 324 31.90 -7.26 -2.90
CA LYS A 324 30.65 -7.89 -3.39
C LYS A 324 29.49 -7.66 -2.43
N ALA A 325 29.71 -7.80 -1.13
CA ALA A 325 28.68 -7.59 -0.11
C ALA A 325 28.26 -6.11 -0.06
N LEU A 326 29.22 -5.19 -0.09
CA LEU A 326 28.97 -3.74 -0.08
C LEU A 326 28.15 -3.29 -1.30
N ILE A 327 28.57 -3.67 -2.51
CA ILE A 327 27.82 -3.32 -3.73
C ILE A 327 26.43 -3.95 -3.71
N ALA A 328 26.31 -5.22 -3.32
CA ALA A 328 25.02 -5.90 -3.29
C ALA A 328 24.07 -5.24 -2.28
N ASN A 329 24.46 -5.13 -1.01
CA ASN A 329 23.66 -4.49 0.04
C ASN A 329 23.30 -3.06 -0.39
N GLY A 330 24.29 -2.27 -0.79
CA GLY A 330 24.13 -0.89 -1.20
C GLY A 330 23.11 -0.69 -2.32
N VAL A 331 23.22 -1.44 -3.42
CA VAL A 331 22.27 -1.33 -4.55
C VAL A 331 20.88 -1.81 -4.14
N PHE A 332 20.79 -2.96 -3.48
CA PHE A 332 19.52 -3.61 -3.18
C PHE A 332 18.73 -2.89 -2.08
N ASP A 333 19.40 -2.40 -1.04
CA ASP A 333 18.79 -1.58 0.00
C ASP A 333 18.39 -0.21 -0.54
N SER A 334 19.13 0.37 -1.50
CA SER A 334 18.72 1.62 -2.17
C SER A 334 17.44 1.45 -2.99
N ILE A 335 17.30 0.34 -3.72
CA ILE A 335 16.08 0.03 -4.50
C ILE A 335 14.92 -0.18 -3.53
N SER A 336 15.10 -1.01 -2.50
CA SER A 336 14.06 -1.27 -1.50
C SER A 336 13.65 0.02 -0.77
N SER A 337 14.62 0.88 -0.41
CA SER A 337 14.36 2.20 0.16
C SER A 337 13.46 3.04 -0.74
N GLY A 338 13.76 3.14 -2.03
CA GLY A 338 12.96 3.92 -2.97
C GLY A 338 11.51 3.42 -3.06
N ILE A 339 11.31 2.10 -3.05
CA ILE A 339 9.99 1.47 -3.00
C ILE A 339 9.26 1.85 -1.70
N LEU A 340 9.89 1.64 -0.54
CA LEU A 340 9.26 1.88 0.76
C LEU A 340 9.04 3.37 1.05
N ILE A 341 9.90 4.27 0.57
CA ILE A 341 9.72 5.72 0.69
C ILE A 341 8.47 6.14 -0.09
N TYR A 342 8.36 5.69 -1.35
CA TYR A 342 7.20 5.99 -2.17
C TYR A 342 5.92 5.46 -1.52
N THR A 343 5.87 4.17 -1.19
CA THR A 343 4.69 3.57 -0.58
C THR A 343 4.41 4.19 0.79
N GLY A 344 5.42 4.40 1.64
CA GLY A 344 5.25 4.97 2.97
C GLY A 344 4.73 6.41 2.96
N LEU A 345 5.26 7.28 2.10
CA LEU A 345 4.87 8.69 2.07
C LEU A 345 3.59 8.94 1.26
N ILE A 346 3.45 8.31 0.10
CA ILE A 346 2.33 8.56 -0.82
C ILE A 346 1.16 7.64 -0.48
N GLU A 347 1.39 6.32 -0.54
CA GLU A 347 0.31 5.33 -0.39
C GLU A 347 -0.17 5.19 1.06
N LEU A 348 0.71 5.35 2.05
CA LEU A 348 0.32 5.27 3.46
C LEU A 348 0.01 6.66 4.01
N MET A 349 1.01 7.53 4.17
CA MET A 349 0.81 8.80 4.88
C MET A 349 -0.15 9.75 4.15
N ALA A 350 0.05 10.04 2.87
CA ALA A 350 -0.83 10.98 2.17
C ALA A 350 -2.26 10.41 2.03
N HIS A 351 -2.41 9.14 1.67
CA HIS A 351 -3.73 8.52 1.52
C HIS A 351 -4.50 8.40 2.84
N GLU A 352 -3.82 8.08 3.95
CA GLU A 352 -4.47 7.97 5.27
C GLU A 352 -4.90 9.31 5.86
N PHE A 353 -4.13 10.38 5.67
CA PHE A 353 -4.40 11.68 6.31
C PHE A 353 -5.13 12.67 5.41
N ILE A 354 -4.81 12.71 4.11
CA ILE A 354 -5.30 13.74 3.18
C ILE A 354 -6.50 13.22 2.39
N PHE A 355 -6.42 11.99 1.89
CA PHE A 355 -7.44 11.44 0.97
C PHE A 355 -8.50 10.59 1.68
N SER A 356 -8.30 10.22 2.95
CA SER A 356 -9.28 9.43 3.68
C SER A 356 -10.43 10.29 4.22
N ASN A 357 -11.66 9.76 4.14
CA ASN A 357 -12.82 10.33 4.82
C ASN A 357 -12.86 9.98 6.32
N GLN A 358 -11.82 9.30 6.83
CA GLN A 358 -11.80 8.70 8.18
C GLN A 358 -11.84 9.74 9.30
N PHE A 359 -11.47 10.99 9.01
CA PHE A 359 -11.46 12.09 9.96
C PHE A 359 -12.60 13.11 9.75
N LYS A 360 -13.62 12.85 8.93
CA LYS A 360 -14.73 13.82 8.76
C LYS A 360 -15.69 13.78 9.97
N GLY A 361 -15.86 14.91 10.68
CA GLY A 361 -16.78 15.04 11.82
C GLY A 361 -16.39 16.12 12.85
N GLU A 362 -17.19 16.26 13.92
CA GLU A 362 -17.08 17.31 14.95
C GLU A 362 -15.76 17.29 15.77
N HIS A 363 -15.05 16.15 15.77
CA HIS A 363 -13.73 15.98 16.42
C HIS A 363 -12.60 15.61 15.44
N SER A 364 -12.77 15.95 14.15
CA SER A 364 -11.84 15.67 13.04
C SER A 364 -10.36 15.89 13.39
N LEU A 365 -10.04 17.12 13.80
CA LEU A 365 -8.66 17.56 14.01
C LEU A 365 -7.99 16.84 15.18
N ARG A 366 -8.71 16.58 16.27
CA ARG A 366 -8.13 15.89 17.45
C ARG A 366 -7.74 14.45 17.10
N ASN A 367 -8.62 13.73 16.40
CA ASN A 367 -8.36 12.35 16.01
C ASN A 367 -7.23 12.26 14.98
N MET A 368 -7.20 13.20 14.03
CA MET A 368 -6.12 13.30 13.05
C MET A 368 -4.77 13.58 13.71
N LEU A 369 -4.69 14.56 14.63
CA LEU A 369 -3.46 14.84 15.38
C LEU A 369 -3.03 13.66 16.26
N THR A 370 -3.99 12.92 16.83
CA THR A 370 -3.69 11.70 17.61
C THR A 370 -3.10 10.61 16.73
N ALA A 371 -3.69 10.36 15.55
CA ALA A 371 -3.14 9.43 14.55
C ALA A 371 -1.72 9.84 14.11
N TYR A 372 -1.53 11.13 13.80
CA TYR A 372 -0.24 11.66 13.39
C TYR A 372 0.82 11.50 14.49
N PHE A 373 0.46 11.79 15.75
CA PHE A 373 1.34 11.58 16.89
C PHE A 373 1.73 10.10 17.06
N ILE A 374 0.77 9.16 16.94
CA ILE A 374 1.05 7.72 17.01
C ILE A 374 1.99 7.29 15.88
N MET A 375 1.78 7.80 14.67
CA MET A 375 2.69 7.55 13.54
C MET A 375 4.10 8.06 13.83
N CYS A 376 4.24 9.28 14.37
CA CYS A 376 5.53 9.80 14.81
C CYS A 376 6.17 8.92 15.90
N CYS A 377 5.39 8.36 16.83
CA CYS A 377 5.91 7.42 17.83
C CYS A 377 6.45 6.14 17.19
N GLY A 378 5.76 5.60 16.16
CA GLY A 378 6.24 4.44 15.39
C GLY A 378 7.57 4.74 14.70
N ALA A 379 7.64 5.88 14.00
CA ALA A 379 8.87 6.32 13.34
C ALA A 379 10.02 6.55 14.33
N ALA A 380 9.75 7.21 15.45
CA ALA A 380 10.74 7.49 16.48
C ALA A 380 11.26 6.21 17.16
N LEU A 381 10.38 5.24 17.41
CA LEU A 381 10.79 3.94 17.96
C LEU A 381 11.68 3.20 16.96
N MET A 382 11.29 3.17 15.68
CA MET A 382 12.07 2.49 14.66
C MET A 382 13.42 3.17 14.41
N ALA A 383 13.47 4.50 14.45
CA ALA A 383 14.71 5.28 14.43
C ALA A 383 15.61 4.95 15.64
N LEU A 384 15.02 4.83 16.82
CA LEU A 384 15.73 4.50 18.05
C LEU A 384 16.36 3.10 17.97
N LEU A 385 15.64 2.12 17.42
CA LEU A 385 16.20 0.80 17.12
C LEU A 385 17.37 0.90 16.14
N GLY A 386 17.28 1.76 15.12
CA GLY A 386 18.38 1.97 14.15
C GLY A 386 19.64 2.61 14.72
N ARG A 387 19.54 3.30 15.86
CA ARG A 387 20.73 3.78 16.58
C ARG A 387 21.50 2.67 17.31
N TRP A 388 20.79 1.59 17.66
CA TRP A 388 21.36 0.46 18.40
C TRP A 388 21.61 -0.77 17.54
N ALA A 389 21.01 -0.83 16.35
CA ALA A 389 21.49 -1.63 15.24
C ALA A 389 22.83 -1.05 14.79
#